data_AF-A0A960MZM9-F1
#
_entry.id   AF-A0A960MZM9-F1
#
_cell.length_a   1.000
_cell.length_b   1.000
_cell.length_c   1.000
_cell.angle_alpha   90.00
_cell.angle_beta   90.00
_cell.angle_gamma   90.00
#
_symmetry.space_group_name_H-M   'P 1'
#
loop_
_entity.id
_entity.type
_entity.pdbx_description
1 polymer ?
#
loop_
_entity_poly.entity_id
_entity_poly.type
_entity_poly.pdbx_seq_one_letter_code
_entity_poly.pdbx_strand_id
1 'polypeptide(L)'
;MNDFRPGFRMSWFDATVLLVGAILAWLVGDRMAIGGLLVGFVVGHFFLFCNVFRIARNSELLWAGVFLSLAVSTVLCQAPGWWVTIPVSLVLSTFLIWLEMRKPSYHGIGWQRINPNLETWWKDHRRV
;
A
#
# COMPACT_ATOMS: atom_id res chain seq x y z
N MET A 1 25.30 -3.76 6.24
CA MET A 1 25.21 -2.29 6.39
C MET A 1 23.83 -1.85 5.92
N ASN A 2 22.90 -1.53 6.82
CA ASN A 2 21.59 -1.00 6.42
C ASN A 2 21.73 0.51 6.19
N ASP A 3 21.90 0.91 4.93
CA ASP A 3 22.00 2.31 4.54
C ASP A 3 20.73 3.08 4.91
N PHE A 4 20.93 4.29 5.42
CA PHE A 4 19.86 5.27 5.62
C PHE A 4 19.36 5.77 4.26
N ARG A 5 18.31 5.13 3.74
CA ARG A 5 17.69 5.48 2.44
C ARG A 5 16.21 5.80 2.63
N PRO A 6 15.86 6.91 3.32
CA PRO A 6 14.47 7.34 3.46
C PRO A 6 13.94 7.95 2.17
N GLY A 7 12.62 8.02 2.04
CA GLY A 7 11.93 8.53 0.87
C GLY A 7 11.32 7.45 -0.02
N PHE A 8 10.81 7.91 -1.14
CA PHE A 8 10.24 7.10 -2.22
C PHE A 8 11.32 6.18 -2.80
N ARG A 9 10.97 4.90 -2.99
CA ARG A 9 11.84 3.94 -3.67
C ARG A 9 11.11 3.39 -4.88
N MET A 10 11.84 3.25 -5.98
CA MET A 10 11.34 2.56 -7.16
C MET A 10 12.49 1.73 -7.72
N SER A 11 12.34 0.42 -7.64
CA SER A 11 13.22 -0.54 -8.31
C SER A 11 12.72 -0.79 -9.73
N TRP A 12 13.61 -1.27 -10.60
CA TRP A 12 13.25 -1.83 -11.90
C TRP A 12 12.23 -2.98 -11.78
N PHE A 13 12.33 -3.76 -10.69
CA PHE A 13 11.36 -4.80 -10.40
C PHE A 13 9.97 -4.22 -10.14
N ASP A 14 9.86 -3.15 -9.34
CA ASP A 14 8.57 -2.48 -9.06
C ASP A 14 7.96 -1.91 -10.34
N ALA A 15 8.78 -1.28 -11.20
CA ALA A 15 8.33 -0.78 -12.49
C ALA A 15 7.78 -1.88 -13.39
N THR A 16 8.42 -3.06 -13.39
CA THR A 16 7.97 -4.23 -14.14
C THR A 16 6.63 -4.74 -13.60
N VAL A 17 6.50 -4.86 -12.27
CA VAL A 17 5.25 -5.28 -11.62
C VAL A 17 4.12 -4.30 -11.92
N LEU A 18 4.38 -2.99 -11.89
CA LEU A 18 3.39 -1.97 -12.25
C LEU A 18 2.97 -2.07 -13.72
N LEU A 19 3.91 -2.26 -14.63
CA LEU A 19 3.62 -2.38 -16.05
C LEU A 19 2.79 -3.63 -16.36
N VAL A 20 3.20 -4.78 -15.82
CA VAL A 20 2.44 -6.04 -15.97
C VAL A 20 1.07 -5.91 -15.31
N GLY A 21 1.00 -5.33 -14.11
CA GLY A 21 -0.26 -5.09 -13.40
C GLY A 21 -1.21 -4.16 -14.18
N ALA A 22 -0.69 -3.12 -14.83
CA ALA A 22 -1.47 -2.21 -15.66
C ALA A 22 -2.01 -2.91 -16.92
N ILE A 23 -1.17 -3.70 -17.59
CA ILE A 23 -1.59 -4.51 -18.75
C ILE A 23 -2.68 -5.49 -18.33
N LEU A 24 -2.49 -6.21 -17.22
CA LEU A 24 -3.49 -7.14 -16.70
C LEU A 24 -4.79 -6.43 -16.32
N ALA A 25 -4.71 -5.28 -15.65
CA ALA A 25 -5.89 -4.48 -15.32
C ALA A 25 -6.66 -4.06 -16.57
N TRP A 26 -5.96 -3.68 -17.65
CA TRP A 26 -6.59 -3.34 -18.92
C TRP A 26 -7.24 -4.56 -19.58
N LEU A 27 -6.50 -5.67 -19.75
CA LEU A 27 -7.00 -6.88 -20.39
C LEU A 27 -8.23 -7.47 -19.66
N VAL A 28 -8.21 -7.46 -18.32
CA VAL A 28 -9.36 -7.90 -17.52
C VAL A 28 -10.49 -6.86 -17.59
N GLY A 29 -10.16 -5.57 -17.54
CA GLY A 29 -11.13 -4.47 -17.58
C GLY A 29 -11.96 -4.43 -18.87
N ASP A 30 -11.36 -4.80 -20.00
CA ASP A 30 -12.04 -4.93 -21.29
C ASP A 30 -13.18 -5.96 -21.26
N ARG A 31 -13.02 -7.03 -20.46
CA ARG A 31 -14.05 -8.08 -20.28
C ARG A 31 -14.97 -7.83 -19.10
N MET A 32 -14.43 -7.28 -18.02
CA MET A 32 -15.11 -7.06 -16.75
C MET A 32 -14.51 -5.84 -16.06
N ALA A 33 -15.16 -4.69 -16.21
CA ALA A 33 -14.68 -3.41 -15.71
C ALA A 33 -14.30 -3.45 -14.21
N ILE A 34 -15.11 -4.12 -13.38
CA ILE A 34 -14.81 -4.25 -11.95
C ILE A 34 -13.56 -5.09 -11.69
N GLY A 35 -13.31 -6.13 -12.49
CA GLY A 35 -12.12 -6.97 -12.37
C GLY A 35 -10.84 -6.18 -12.67
N GLY A 36 -10.86 -5.40 -13.76
CA GLY A 36 -9.74 -4.51 -14.09
C GLY A 36 -9.47 -3.48 -12.99
N LEU A 37 -10.53 -2.88 -12.45
CA LEU A 37 -10.43 -1.97 -11.32
C LEU A 37 -9.79 -2.65 -10.09
N LEU A 38 -10.20 -3.87 -9.74
CA LEU A 38 -9.66 -4.59 -8.58
C LEU A 38 -8.19 -4.96 -8.74
N VAL A 39 -7.76 -5.38 -9.94
CA VAL A 39 -6.35 -5.63 -10.24
C VAL A 39 -5.53 -4.36 -10.05
N GLY A 40 -5.95 -3.26 -10.69
CA GLY A 40 -5.29 -1.96 -10.55
C GLY A 40 -5.29 -1.45 -9.11
N PHE A 41 -6.40 -1.66 -8.39
CA PHE A 41 -6.54 -1.28 -6.99
C PHE A 41 -5.53 -2.01 -6.10
N VAL A 42 -5.43 -3.33 -6.21
CA VAL A 42 -4.50 -4.13 -5.39
C VAL A 42 -3.05 -3.78 -5.72
N VAL A 43 -2.68 -3.78 -7.00
CA VAL A 43 -1.31 -3.46 -7.44
C VAL A 43 -0.92 -2.04 -7.01
N GLY A 44 -1.83 -1.07 -7.21
CA GLY A 44 -1.64 0.31 -6.80
C GLY A 44 -1.44 0.46 -5.30
N HIS A 45 -2.23 -0.25 -4.48
CA HIS A 45 -2.10 -0.20 -3.02
C HIS A 45 -0.80 -0.83 -2.51
N PHE A 46 -0.39 -1.98 -3.05
CA PHE A 46 0.91 -2.55 -2.70
C PHE A 46 2.05 -1.61 -3.08
N PHE A 47 2.00 -0.97 -4.25
CA PHE A 47 2.98 0.04 -4.61
C PHE A 47 2.95 1.24 -3.63
N LEU A 48 1.76 1.74 -3.31
CA LEU A 48 1.58 2.84 -2.36
C LEU A 48 2.16 2.51 -0.99
N PHE A 49 1.91 1.32 -0.49
CA PHE A 49 2.35 0.86 0.83
C PHE A 49 3.84 0.55 0.87
N CYS A 50 4.36 -0.22 -0.08
CA CYS A 50 5.73 -0.71 -0.03
C CYS A 50 6.76 0.32 -0.54
N ASN A 51 6.38 1.16 -1.52
CA ASN A 51 7.32 2.03 -2.23
C ASN A 51 7.14 3.53 -1.90
N VAL A 52 5.91 3.98 -1.69
CA VAL A 52 5.59 5.39 -1.43
C VAL A 52 5.62 5.71 0.06
N PHE A 53 4.73 5.11 0.85
CA PHE A 53 4.61 5.40 2.29
C PHE A 53 5.46 4.50 3.17
N ARG A 54 5.90 3.34 2.65
CA ARG A 54 6.76 2.36 3.33
C ARG A 54 6.19 1.97 4.70
N ILE A 55 4.93 1.54 4.69
CA ILE A 55 4.24 1.16 5.92
C ILE A 55 4.77 -0.15 6.49
N ALA A 56 4.57 -0.39 7.79
CA ALA A 56 5.01 -1.62 8.42
C ALA A 56 4.28 -2.83 7.80
N ARG A 57 5.03 -3.93 7.57
CA ARG A 57 4.50 -5.18 6.97
C ARG A 57 3.24 -5.70 7.66
N ASN A 58 3.13 -5.56 8.99
CA ASN A 58 1.94 -5.98 9.72
C ASN A 58 0.69 -5.20 9.31
N SER A 59 0.82 -3.90 9.03
CA SER A 59 -0.28 -3.06 8.54
C SER A 59 -0.69 -3.45 7.11
N GLU A 60 0.29 -3.79 6.25
CA GLU A 60 0.03 -4.30 4.90
C GLU A 60 -0.78 -5.60 4.94
N LEU A 61 -0.38 -6.54 5.81
CA LEU A 61 -1.06 -7.82 5.98
C LEU A 61 -2.47 -7.64 6.57
N LEU A 62 -2.65 -6.71 7.50
CA LEU A 62 -3.97 -6.37 8.03
C LEU A 62 -4.88 -5.86 6.92
N TRP A 63 -4.40 -4.91 6.11
CA TRP A 63 -5.15 -4.39 4.98
C TRP A 63 -5.49 -5.48 3.97
N ALA A 64 -4.51 -6.31 3.59
CA ALA A 64 -4.70 -7.39 2.63
C ALA A 64 -5.72 -8.42 3.14
N GLY A 65 -5.67 -8.78 4.43
CA GLY A 65 -6.62 -9.68 5.07
C GLY A 65 -8.04 -9.12 5.06
N VAL A 66 -8.21 -7.84 5.39
CA VAL A 66 -9.53 -7.17 5.36
C VAL A 66 -10.07 -7.08 3.94
N PHE A 67 -9.27 -6.59 2.99
CA PHE A 67 -9.68 -6.48 1.58
C PHE A 67 -10.04 -7.85 1.00
N LEU A 68 -9.21 -8.87 1.21
CA LEU A 68 -9.47 -10.22 0.72
C LEU A 68 -10.76 -10.80 1.31
N SER A 69 -10.99 -10.63 2.61
CA SER A 69 -12.21 -11.11 3.28
C SER A 69 -13.46 -10.43 2.72
N LEU A 70 -13.40 -9.10 2.52
CA LEU A 70 -14.50 -8.34 1.92
C LEU A 70 -14.72 -8.71 0.45
N ALA A 71 -13.66 -8.93 -0.33
CA ALA A 71 -13.75 -9.32 -1.73
C ALA A 71 -14.35 -10.72 -1.88
N VAL A 72 -13.89 -11.69 -1.08
CA VAL A 72 -14.44 -13.05 -1.05
C VAL A 72 -15.91 -13.04 -0.67
N SER A 73 -16.28 -12.29 0.38
CA SER A 73 -17.69 -12.12 0.79
C SER A 73 -18.53 -11.50 -0.33
N THR A 74 -18.04 -10.45 -0.98
CA THR A 74 -18.75 -9.78 -2.08
C THR A 74 -18.93 -10.71 -3.29
N VAL A 75 -17.97 -11.59 -3.58
CA VAL A 75 -18.09 -12.56 -4.68
C VAL A 75 -19.04 -13.71 -4.32
N LEU A 76 -18.89 -14.32 -3.14
CA LEU A 76 -19.64 -15.53 -2.77
C LEU A 76 -21.06 -15.22 -2.28
N CYS A 77 -21.21 -14.19 -1.44
CA CYS A 77 -22.46 -13.84 -0.78
C CYS A 77 -23.20 -12.69 -1.49
N GLN A 78 -22.60 -12.07 -2.52
CA GLN A 78 -23.11 -10.86 -3.18
C GLN A 78 -23.30 -9.68 -2.20
N ALA A 79 -22.64 -9.73 -1.04
CA ALA A 79 -22.72 -8.75 0.03
C ALA A 79 -21.33 -8.56 0.67
N PRO A 80 -20.95 -7.33 1.06
CA PRO A 80 -21.74 -6.09 1.03
C PRO A 80 -21.80 -5.41 -0.36
N GLY A 81 -21.10 -5.96 -1.36
CA GLY A 81 -21.04 -5.41 -2.70
C GLY A 81 -19.82 -4.50 -2.92
N TRP A 82 -19.41 -4.33 -4.17
CA TRP A 82 -18.19 -3.58 -4.52
C TRP A 82 -18.23 -2.11 -4.11
N TRP A 83 -19.42 -1.50 -4.11
CA TRP A 83 -19.66 -0.13 -3.65
C TRP A 83 -19.39 0.08 -2.15
N VAL A 84 -19.34 -0.98 -1.36
CA VAL A 84 -18.98 -0.92 0.06
C VAL A 84 -17.56 -1.43 0.27
N THR A 85 -17.20 -2.56 -0.36
CA THR A 85 -15.87 -3.16 -0.26
C THR A 85 -14.75 -2.17 -0.61
N ILE A 86 -14.88 -1.46 -1.73
CA ILE A 86 -13.83 -0.54 -2.20
C ILE A 86 -13.68 0.67 -1.26
N PRO A 87 -14.74 1.43 -0.91
CA PRO A 87 -14.61 2.56 0.01
C PRO A 87 -14.11 2.17 1.40
N VAL A 88 -14.59 1.06 1.97
CA VAL A 88 -14.11 0.58 3.28
C VAL A 88 -12.61 0.29 3.22
N SER A 89 -12.14 -0.33 2.13
CA SER A 89 -10.73 -0.63 1.93
C SER A 89 -9.89 0.64 1.75
N LEU A 90 -10.40 1.67 1.05
CA LEU A 90 -9.75 2.97 0.90
C LEU A 90 -9.65 3.73 2.23
N VAL A 91 -10.71 3.73 3.04
CA VAL A 91 -10.72 4.33 4.37
C VAL A 91 -9.67 3.64 5.24
N LEU A 92 -9.62 2.30 5.22
CA LEU A 92 -8.61 1.55 5.95
C LEU A 92 -7.19 1.87 5.46
N SER A 93 -6.95 1.94 4.14
CA SER A 93 -5.65 2.33 3.57
C SER A 93 -5.20 3.67 4.11
N THR A 94 -6.09 4.67 4.06
CA THR A 94 -5.81 6.05 4.47
C THR A 94 -5.50 6.11 5.96
N PHE A 95 -6.28 5.39 6.77
CA PHE A 95 -6.08 5.30 8.21
C PHE A 95 -4.72 4.65 8.57
N LEU A 96 -4.36 3.55 7.92
CA LEU A 96 -3.08 2.87 8.16
C LEU A 96 -1.88 3.74 7.72
N ILE A 97 -1.98 4.41 6.58
CA ILE A 97 -0.97 5.37 6.12
C ILE A 97 -0.81 6.50 7.15
N TRP A 98 -1.93 7.08 7.60
CA TRP A 98 -1.91 8.17 8.57
C TRP A 98 -1.29 7.75 9.91
N LEU A 99 -1.60 6.55 10.41
CA LEU A 99 -0.97 5.99 11.60
C LEU A 99 0.54 5.80 11.40
N GLU A 100 0.96 5.30 10.25
CA GLU A 100 2.38 5.12 9.94
C GLU A 100 3.13 6.45 9.89
N MET A 101 2.55 7.46 9.23
CA MET A 101 3.14 8.81 9.12
C MET A 101 3.38 9.48 10.47
N ARG A 102 2.67 9.05 11.52
CA ARG A 102 2.83 9.56 12.89
C ARG A 102 3.93 8.87 13.68
N LYS A 103 4.51 7.78 13.17
CA LYS A 103 5.57 7.06 13.88
C LYS A 103 6.90 7.81 13.78
N PRO A 104 7.73 7.81 14.84
CA PRO A 104 9.08 8.39 14.80
C PRO A 104 10.01 7.63 13.83
N SER A 105 9.65 6.41 13.44
CA SER A 105 10.33 5.61 12.43
C SER A 105 9.85 5.88 11.01
N TYR A 106 8.91 6.81 10.76
CA TYR A 106 8.37 7.08 9.43
C TYR A 106 9.45 7.61 8.50
N HIS A 107 9.61 6.94 7.35
CA HIS A 107 10.68 7.20 6.40
C HIS A 107 10.23 7.08 4.93
N GLY A 108 8.93 7.21 4.67
CA GLY A 108 8.34 7.21 3.33
C GLY A 108 8.48 8.56 2.61
N ILE A 109 7.63 8.80 1.63
CA ILE A 109 7.57 10.06 0.89
C ILE A 109 7.34 11.26 1.83
N GLY A 110 8.02 12.37 1.55
CA GLY A 110 7.87 13.60 2.34
C GLY A 110 8.41 13.53 3.77
N TRP A 111 9.20 12.51 4.12
CA TRP A 111 9.72 12.31 5.47
C TRP A 111 10.42 13.55 6.05
N GLN A 112 11.13 14.35 5.24
CA GLN A 112 11.81 15.56 5.72
C GLN A 112 10.87 16.60 6.34
N ARG A 113 9.62 16.67 5.87
CA ARG A 113 8.60 17.58 6.40
C ARG A 113 7.78 16.96 7.52
N ILE A 114 7.49 15.66 7.41
CA ILE A 114 6.63 14.93 8.35
C ILE A 114 7.39 14.51 9.61
N ASN A 115 8.63 14.06 9.44
CA ASN A 115 9.49 13.53 10.48
C ASN A 115 10.93 14.06 10.32
N PRO A 116 11.17 15.36 10.61
CA PRO A 116 12.49 15.97 10.46
C PRO A 116 13.55 15.35 11.39
N ASN A 117 13.13 14.75 12.50
CA ASN A 117 14.00 14.12 13.49
C ASN A 117 14.36 12.66 13.15
N LEU A 118 13.93 12.14 11.98
CA LEU A 118 14.16 10.75 11.57
C LEU A 118 15.64 10.37 11.60
N GLU A 119 16.53 11.26 11.15
CA GLU A 119 17.96 10.96 11.09
C GLU A 119 18.56 10.75 12.49
N THR A 120 18.16 11.59 13.46
CA THR A 120 18.56 11.46 14.87
C THR A 120 18.02 10.17 15.46
N TRP A 121 16.71 9.90 15.29
CA TRP A 121 16.09 8.65 15.76
C TRP A 121 16.79 7.41 15.18
N TRP A 122 17.13 7.44 13.90
CA TRP A 122 17.83 6.35 13.21
C TRP A 122 19.26 6.13 13.73
N LYS A 123 19.99 7.20 14.09
CA LYS A 123 21.34 7.09 14.69
C LYS A 123 21.29 6.48 16.08
N ASP A 124 20.31 6.86 16.89
CA ASP A 124 20.15 6.38 18.26
C ASP A 124 19.75 4.89 18.31
N HIS A 125 18.86 4.46 17.41
CA HIS A 125 18.40 3.07 17.32
C HIS A 125 19.32 2.17 16.48
N ARG A 126 20.46 2.69 15.97
CA ARG A 126 21.49 1.90 15.26
C ARG A 126 22.52 1.28 16.21
N ARG A 127 22.55 1.68 17.48
CA ARG A 127 23.58 1.28 18.46
C ARG A 127 23.20 0.06 19.31
N VAL A 128 22.12 -0.62 18.97
CA VAL A 128 21.71 -1.89 19.61
C VAL A 128 21.88 -3.03 18.61
#